data_AF-D4D386-F1
#
_entry.id   AF-D4D386-F1
#
_cell.length_a   1.000
_cell.length_b   1.000
_cell.length_c   1.000
_cell.angle_alpha   90.00
_cell.angle_beta   90.00
_cell.angle_gamma   90.00
#
_symmetry.space_group_name_H-M   'P 1'
#
loop_
_entity.id
_entity.type
_entity.pdbx_description
1 polymer ?
#
loop_
_entity_poly.entity_id
_entity_poly.type
_entity_poly.pdbx_seq_one_letter_code
_entity_poly.pdbx_strand_id
1 'polypeptide(L)'
;MLLRLPPELIYSIAAFLPTASCLLRLAQTCRRLYTIVAADNYRIFQAFVQGQYPTAVAPPLWRDAAHALTLRSHAFRCRAVTARYVEPPSNAARIGKPKTTRRDKPTLGYRPVIDSYESWYGNHWFARKEVLAWGAGADVVLRIKDLNGHDGAGEASGCQQDTYDGAKWAVFNDLPSVNSWDDVAGLHLLGDDSSSVDSLDSEDLIVGRRNGELTRLSISPSQGSATHRAFFDTQGHKLDYTDLSVGTERVLAASLDRGEIAFYKLDSDTYSVQPFVSLKAHLHGASRNRCSKLLSNRRIVVGADGESSKIEVFSFDETDMKTECTIRIEDDEAERKPRVTAMAPLPALSSMKETSSQNLFLSGWEDSKIRLHDLRSPRPCVAVYGDTVDDSPVYSLLPIGHERLMVGSGAHGLLKLFDLRVTGRHHVDSNNTSPSIPKSNRRRRCSNSIVRGLQLNLPPGPPKDISIFLSDRQSENRNNTRLQRTLKPRYRGPVYTMSLPSPTSSTLYVGLVNTVMRLDMVGTDDLCAAGDNKSGLNWSSLNLSLPLDAKASPGHQPADLSCYERPFPEDNGRGIRLFVQKPFWSSSIVTHHDDNIPGWDQRWFQPSVNRNIKPEERWR
;
A
#
# COMPACT_ATOMS: atom_id res chain seq x y z
N MET A 1 -26.27 -3.41 33.76
CA MET A 1 -24.91 -4.01 33.87
C MET A 1 -23.82 -2.95 33.67
N LEU A 2 -23.68 -2.33 32.49
CA LEU A 2 -22.63 -1.33 32.19
C LEU A 2 -22.62 -0.11 33.14
N LEU A 3 -23.80 0.30 33.64
CA LEU A 3 -23.96 1.40 34.60
C LEU A 3 -23.31 1.17 35.98
N ARG A 4 -22.91 -0.06 36.31
CA ARG A 4 -22.26 -0.40 37.59
C ARG A 4 -20.76 -0.66 37.44
N LEU A 5 -20.25 -0.69 36.20
CA LEU A 5 -18.84 -0.93 35.93
C LEU A 5 -18.03 0.36 36.15
N PRO A 6 -16.83 0.27 36.73
CA PRO A 6 -15.85 1.35 36.70
C PRO A 6 -15.50 1.79 35.27
N PRO A 7 -15.10 3.06 35.05
CA PRO A 7 -14.70 3.57 33.74
C PRO A 7 -13.64 2.72 33.03
N GLU A 8 -12.69 2.15 33.79
CA GLU A 8 -11.58 1.35 33.28
C GLU A 8 -12.08 0.08 32.58
N LEU A 9 -13.08 -0.59 33.15
CA LEU A 9 -13.69 -1.77 32.51
C LEU A 9 -14.48 -1.39 31.26
N ILE A 10 -15.05 -0.19 31.22
CA ILE A 10 -15.73 0.32 30.02
C ILE A 10 -14.71 0.60 28.91
N TYR A 11 -13.51 1.08 29.24
CA TYR A 11 -12.40 1.23 28.28
C TYR A 11 -11.89 -0.13 27.79
N SER A 12 -11.79 -1.13 28.66
CA SER A 12 -11.47 -2.50 28.21
C SER A 12 -12.53 -3.05 27.26
N ILE A 13 -13.82 -2.82 27.52
CA ILE A 13 -14.91 -3.23 26.62
C ILE A 13 -14.81 -2.51 25.27
N ALA A 14 -14.45 -1.22 25.27
CA ALA A 14 -14.30 -0.43 24.05
C ALA A 14 -13.28 -1.03 23.06
N ALA A 15 -12.22 -1.65 23.58
CA ALA A 15 -11.20 -2.32 22.76
C ALA A 15 -11.75 -3.49 21.93
N PHE A 16 -12.92 -4.04 22.27
CA PHE A 16 -13.57 -5.15 21.57
C PHE A 16 -14.78 -4.74 20.74
N LEU A 17 -15.13 -3.44 20.72
CA LEU A 17 -16.24 -2.98 19.89
C LEU A 17 -15.83 -3.00 18.41
N PRO A 18 -16.76 -3.36 17.50
CA PRO A 18 -16.41 -3.57 16.09
C PRO A 18 -16.27 -2.26 15.30
N THR A 19 -16.92 -1.17 15.73
CA THR A 19 -16.89 0.12 15.03
C THR A 19 -16.94 1.30 16.00
N ALA A 20 -16.40 2.45 15.56
CA ALA A 20 -16.54 3.71 16.29
C ALA A 20 -18.02 4.11 16.53
N SER A 21 -18.94 3.75 15.63
CA SER A 21 -20.37 3.99 15.82
C SER A 21 -20.96 3.25 17.03
N CYS A 22 -20.41 2.10 17.41
CA CYS A 22 -20.82 1.40 18.64
C CYS A 22 -20.53 2.25 19.88
N LEU A 23 -19.40 2.97 19.92
CA LEU A 23 -19.06 3.89 21.00
C LEU A 23 -19.99 5.09 21.04
N LEU A 24 -20.33 5.66 19.88
CA LEU A 24 -21.28 6.77 19.80
C LEU A 24 -22.67 6.35 20.27
N ARG A 25 -23.15 5.18 19.85
CA ARG A 25 -24.42 4.62 20.33
C ARG A 25 -24.38 4.35 21.84
N LEU A 26 -23.24 3.86 22.36
CA LEU A 26 -23.05 3.67 23.79
C LEU A 26 -23.18 5.00 24.56
N ALA A 27 -22.56 6.06 24.06
CA ALA A 27 -22.66 7.41 24.64
C ALA A 27 -24.10 7.94 24.62
N GLN A 28 -24.87 7.62 23.58
CA GLN A 28 -26.27 8.04 23.45
C GLN A 28 -27.23 7.33 24.41
N THR A 29 -26.83 6.23 25.06
CA THR A 29 -27.74 5.47 25.93
C THR A 29 -28.07 6.18 27.23
N CYS A 30 -27.11 6.89 27.87
CA CYS A 30 -27.35 7.63 29.10
C CYS A 30 -26.24 8.65 29.42
N ARG A 31 -26.54 9.61 30.31
CA ARG A 31 -25.61 10.67 30.72
C ARG A 31 -24.29 10.15 31.29
N ARG A 32 -24.31 9.11 32.15
CA ARG A 32 -23.09 8.54 32.74
C ARG A 32 -22.16 7.96 31.66
N LEU A 33 -22.71 7.21 30.71
CA LEU A 33 -21.92 6.62 29.62
C LEU A 33 -21.41 7.69 28.67
N TYR A 34 -22.21 8.72 28.40
CA TYR A 34 -21.74 9.91 27.69
C TYR A 34 -20.52 10.54 28.38
N THR A 35 -20.59 10.80 29.70
CA THR A 35 -19.47 11.38 30.46
C THR A 35 -18.22 10.52 30.38
N ILE A 36 -18.35 9.19 30.46
CA ILE A 36 -17.21 8.26 30.38
C ILE A 36 -16.60 8.25 28.97
N VAL A 37 -17.43 8.30 27.93
CA VAL A 37 -16.98 8.33 26.52
C VAL A 37 -16.32 9.67 26.17
N ALA A 38 -16.84 10.77 26.68
CA ALA A 38 -16.35 12.12 26.42
C ALA A 38 -15.18 12.55 27.32
N ALA A 39 -14.86 11.78 28.36
CA ALA A 39 -13.76 12.07 29.27
C ALA A 39 -12.39 12.05 28.57
N ASP A 40 -11.43 12.79 29.15
CA ASP A 40 -10.01 12.81 28.76
C ASP A 40 -9.79 12.97 27.25
N ASN A 41 -10.48 13.95 26.64
CA ASN A 41 -10.43 14.18 25.19
C ASN A 41 -10.74 12.92 24.37
N TYR A 42 -11.80 12.19 24.76
CA TYR A 42 -12.23 10.99 24.07
C TYR A 42 -11.21 9.84 24.13
N ARG A 43 -10.47 9.70 25.24
CA ARG A 43 -9.49 8.62 25.47
C ARG A 43 -10.02 7.21 25.20
N ILE A 44 -11.32 6.98 25.35
CA ILE A 44 -11.93 5.68 25.02
C ILE A 44 -11.69 5.25 23.55
N PHE A 45 -11.53 6.21 22.63
CA PHE A 45 -11.21 5.94 21.24
C PHE A 45 -9.75 5.48 21.08
N GLN A 46 -8.84 5.89 21.96
CA GLN A 46 -7.49 5.33 22.01
C GLN A 46 -7.56 3.83 22.30
N ALA A 47 -8.34 3.43 23.32
CA ALA A 47 -8.51 2.01 23.66
C ALA A 47 -9.14 1.21 22.51
N PHE A 48 -10.12 1.79 21.81
CA PHE A 48 -10.70 1.20 20.61
C PHE A 48 -9.67 1.05 19.47
N VAL A 49 -8.91 2.10 19.15
CA VAL A 49 -7.91 2.08 18.08
C VAL A 49 -6.80 1.08 18.38
N GLN A 50 -6.26 1.10 19.60
CA GLN A 50 -5.20 0.16 20.00
C GLN A 50 -5.69 -1.29 20.05
N GLY A 51 -6.97 -1.52 20.37
CA GLY A 51 -7.57 -2.86 20.38
C GLY A 51 -7.89 -3.42 18.98
N GLN A 52 -8.48 -2.60 18.10
CA GLN A 52 -8.95 -3.03 16.78
C GLN A 52 -7.93 -2.82 15.66
N TYR A 53 -6.97 -1.92 15.84
CA TYR A 53 -5.96 -1.53 14.86
C TYR A 53 -4.58 -1.40 15.55
N PRO A 54 -4.03 -2.49 16.09
CA PRO A 54 -2.87 -2.45 16.98
C PRO A 54 -1.57 -1.95 16.33
N THR A 55 -1.50 -1.91 15.00
CA THR A 55 -0.36 -1.37 14.23
C THR A 55 -0.56 0.08 13.80
N ALA A 56 -1.72 0.68 14.08
CA ALA A 56 -1.99 2.06 13.71
C ALA A 56 -1.23 3.01 14.64
N VAL A 57 -0.24 3.71 14.11
CA VAL A 57 0.41 4.85 14.76
C VAL A 57 -0.32 6.10 14.28
N ALA A 58 -0.91 6.84 15.22
CA ALA A 58 -1.67 8.06 14.94
C ALA A 58 -1.29 9.14 15.96
N PRO A 59 -1.37 10.43 15.60
CA PRO A 59 -1.30 11.50 16.58
C PRO A 59 -2.43 11.33 17.62
N PRO A 60 -2.38 12.01 18.78
CA PRO A 60 -3.41 11.91 19.85
C PRO A 60 -4.77 12.53 19.47
N LEU A 61 -5.17 12.42 18.21
CA LEU A 61 -6.46 12.77 17.60
C LEU A 61 -7.33 11.52 17.49
N TRP A 62 -7.51 10.82 18.62
CA TRP A 62 -8.04 9.44 18.66
C TRP A 62 -9.43 9.28 18.05
N ARG A 63 -10.28 10.30 18.17
CA ARG A 63 -11.62 10.30 17.57
C ARG A 63 -11.55 10.25 16.04
N ASP A 64 -10.73 11.12 15.45
CA ASP A 64 -10.57 11.21 13.99
C ASP A 64 -9.82 9.99 13.44
N ALA A 65 -8.80 9.51 14.17
CA ALA A 65 -8.12 8.26 13.87
C ALA A 65 -9.09 7.06 13.84
N ALA A 66 -9.92 6.94 14.87
CA ALA A 66 -10.95 5.90 14.94
C ALA A 66 -11.96 6.02 13.78
N HIS A 67 -12.33 7.25 13.42
CA HIS A 67 -13.22 7.50 12.29
C HIS A 67 -12.59 7.06 10.97
N ALA A 68 -11.37 7.52 10.66
CA ALA A 68 -10.64 7.17 9.44
C ALA A 68 -10.40 5.66 9.30
N LEU A 69 -9.95 4.99 10.37
CA LEU A 69 -9.70 3.55 10.39
C LEU A 69 -10.99 2.74 10.25
N THR A 70 -12.08 3.17 10.88
CA THR A 70 -13.40 2.54 10.74
C THR A 70 -13.92 2.67 9.30
N LEU A 71 -13.80 3.85 8.69
CA LEU A 71 -14.19 4.09 7.29
C LEU A 71 -13.35 3.23 6.34
N ARG A 72 -12.04 3.16 6.52
CA ARG A 72 -11.17 2.29 5.71
C ARG A 72 -11.54 0.82 5.85
N SER A 73 -11.78 0.36 7.08
CA SER A 73 -12.23 -1.00 7.35
C SER A 73 -13.60 -1.29 6.74
N HIS A 74 -14.49 -0.29 6.74
CA HIS A 74 -15.79 -0.35 6.07
C HIS A 74 -15.60 -0.53 4.56
N ALA A 75 -14.78 0.32 3.93
CA ALA A 75 -14.45 0.28 2.52
C ALA A 75 -13.89 -1.09 2.10
N PHE A 76 -12.96 -1.68 2.86
CA PHE A 76 -12.48 -3.04 2.57
C PHE A 76 -13.60 -4.09 2.64
N ARG A 77 -14.48 -4.00 3.65
CA ARG A 77 -15.59 -4.94 3.82
C ARG A 77 -16.59 -4.86 2.67
N CYS A 78 -16.89 -3.66 2.16
CA CYS A 78 -17.75 -3.46 1.01
C CYS A 78 -17.00 -3.45 -0.33
N ARG A 79 -15.69 -3.74 -0.35
CA ARG A 79 -14.86 -3.73 -1.57
C ARG A 79 -14.90 -2.36 -2.27
N ALA A 80 -15.12 -1.29 -1.52
CA ALA A 80 -15.19 0.04 -2.05
C ALA A 80 -13.79 0.60 -2.28
N VAL A 81 -13.50 0.93 -3.53
CA VAL A 81 -12.23 1.46 -3.97
C VAL A 81 -12.47 2.40 -5.14
N THR A 82 -11.73 3.50 -5.17
CA THR A 82 -11.73 4.46 -6.28
C THR A 82 -10.30 4.59 -6.78
N ALA A 83 -10.09 4.38 -8.07
CA ALA A 83 -8.76 4.47 -8.69
C ALA A 83 -8.63 5.76 -9.49
N ARG A 84 -7.46 6.40 -9.44
CA ARG A 84 -7.11 7.58 -10.25
C ARG A 84 -5.67 7.51 -10.72
N TYR A 85 -5.39 8.00 -11.92
CA TYR A 85 -4.01 8.18 -12.35
C TYR A 85 -3.39 9.39 -11.65
N VAL A 86 -2.12 9.29 -11.32
CA VAL A 86 -1.32 10.35 -10.71
C VAL A 86 -0.33 10.84 -11.75
N GLU A 87 -0.61 12.00 -12.32
CA GLU A 87 0.21 12.61 -13.36
C GLU A 87 0.70 14.00 -12.92
N PRO A 88 1.98 14.32 -13.12
CA PRO A 88 2.49 15.66 -12.83
C PRO A 88 1.80 16.66 -13.75
N PRO A 89 1.29 17.78 -13.22
CA PRO A 89 0.63 18.79 -14.04
C PRO A 89 1.65 19.50 -14.95
N SER A 90 1.17 20.16 -16.00
CA SER A 90 2.03 20.84 -16.98
C SER A 90 2.88 21.97 -16.39
N ASN A 91 2.47 22.51 -15.24
CA ASN A 91 3.17 23.55 -14.48
C ASN A 91 4.06 23.00 -13.35
N ALA A 92 4.30 21.68 -13.28
CA ALA A 92 5.22 21.11 -12.30
C ALA A 92 6.63 21.73 -12.43
N ALA A 93 7.23 22.08 -11.29
CA ALA A 93 8.56 22.69 -11.25
C ALA A 93 9.60 21.70 -11.81
N ARG A 94 10.23 22.03 -12.95
CA ARG A 94 11.30 21.20 -13.50
C ARG A 94 12.64 21.66 -12.95
N ILE A 95 13.31 20.79 -12.19
CA ILE A 95 14.54 21.09 -11.47
C ILE A 95 15.69 20.27 -12.07
N GLY A 96 16.87 20.88 -12.21
CA GLY A 96 18.04 20.26 -12.85
C GLY A 96 18.14 20.61 -14.33
N LYS A 97 18.51 19.64 -15.17
CA LYS A 97 18.74 19.85 -16.60
C LYS A 97 17.43 19.81 -17.41
N PRO A 98 17.27 20.72 -18.39
CA PRO A 98 16.08 20.76 -19.23
C PRO A 98 15.94 19.49 -20.07
N LYS A 99 14.69 19.09 -20.33
CA LYS A 99 14.22 17.93 -21.11
C LYS A 99 15.33 17.15 -21.84
N THR A 100 15.85 16.11 -21.20
CA THR A 100 16.74 15.16 -21.85
C THR A 100 15.91 14.17 -22.66
N THR A 101 16.12 14.14 -23.98
CA THR A 101 15.52 13.11 -24.83
C THR A 101 16.24 11.79 -24.60
N ARG A 102 15.46 10.77 -24.20
CA ARG A 102 15.95 9.40 -24.10
C ARG A 102 16.45 8.91 -25.45
N ARG A 103 17.67 8.38 -25.50
CA ARG A 103 18.34 7.97 -26.75
C ARG A 103 18.13 6.50 -27.11
N ASP A 104 17.80 5.66 -26.13
CA ASP A 104 17.57 4.23 -26.33
C ASP A 104 16.08 3.89 -26.52
N LYS A 105 15.82 2.72 -27.09
CA LYS A 105 14.46 2.19 -27.34
C LYS A 105 14.26 0.91 -26.52
N PRO A 106 14.04 0.99 -25.20
CA PRO A 106 13.79 -0.19 -24.39
C PRO A 106 12.50 -0.89 -24.82
N THR A 107 12.45 -2.21 -24.66
CA THR A 107 11.26 -3.03 -24.98
C THR A 107 10.11 -2.81 -24.00
N LEU A 108 10.40 -2.34 -22.79
CA LEU A 108 9.45 -1.99 -21.76
C LEU A 108 9.64 -0.52 -21.36
N GLY A 109 8.54 0.09 -20.91
CA GLY A 109 8.60 1.39 -20.25
C GLY A 109 9.34 1.36 -18.91
N TYR A 110 9.36 2.49 -18.22
CA TYR A 110 9.97 2.55 -16.89
C TYR A 110 9.12 1.78 -15.87
N ARG A 111 9.82 1.27 -14.83
CA ARG A 111 9.23 0.59 -13.68
C ARG A 111 9.22 1.59 -12.52
N PRO A 112 8.06 2.09 -12.08
CA PRO A 112 8.03 3.06 -11.01
C PRO A 112 8.58 2.44 -9.72
N VAL A 113 9.46 3.15 -9.06
CA VAL A 113 9.82 2.95 -7.64
C VAL A 113 9.13 4.07 -6.89
N ILE A 114 8.21 3.73 -5.98
CA ILE A 114 7.34 4.69 -5.30
C ILE A 114 7.69 4.66 -3.82
N ASP A 115 7.76 5.84 -3.23
CA ASP A 115 7.72 5.99 -1.78
C ASP A 115 6.77 7.14 -1.38
N SER A 116 6.16 7.04 -0.20
CA SER A 116 5.22 8.04 0.29
C SER A 116 5.14 8.03 1.81
N TYR A 117 4.91 9.18 2.41
CA TYR A 117 4.61 9.31 3.83
C TYR A 117 3.55 10.38 4.12
N GLU A 118 2.92 10.30 5.28
CA GLU A 118 2.09 11.36 5.85
C GLU A 118 2.67 11.81 7.21
N SER A 119 2.77 13.12 7.44
CA SER A 119 3.14 13.70 8.73
C SER A 119 2.08 14.68 9.23
N TRP A 120 1.81 14.68 10.54
CA TRP A 120 0.92 15.63 11.19
C TRP A 120 1.74 16.71 11.88
N TYR A 121 1.40 17.97 11.62
CA TYR A 121 2.11 19.12 12.18
C TYR A 121 1.23 20.00 13.08
N GLY A 122 -0.08 19.74 13.16
CA GLY A 122 -1.02 20.50 13.98
C GLY A 122 -1.89 19.65 14.91
N ASN A 123 -2.86 20.32 15.55
CA ASN A 123 -3.72 19.75 16.59
C ASN A 123 -5.10 19.29 16.08
N HIS A 124 -5.29 19.22 14.76
CA HIS A 124 -6.50 18.70 14.13
C HIS A 124 -6.14 17.78 12.97
N TRP A 125 -7.08 16.92 12.56
CA TRP A 125 -6.80 15.82 11.63
C TRP A 125 -6.25 16.27 10.27
N PHE A 126 -6.74 17.41 9.77
CA PHE A 126 -6.35 17.96 8.47
C PHE A 126 -5.04 18.76 8.49
N ALA A 127 -4.48 19.10 9.66
CA ALA A 127 -3.15 19.71 9.76
C ALA A 127 -2.07 18.65 9.55
N ARG A 128 -2.04 18.13 8.33
CA ARG A 128 -1.15 17.07 7.90
C ARG A 128 -0.73 17.26 6.46
N LYS A 129 0.46 16.78 6.17
CA LYS A 129 1.12 16.81 4.88
C LYS A 129 1.25 15.38 4.37
N GLU A 130 0.96 15.17 3.09
CA GLU A 130 1.15 13.93 2.36
C GLU A 130 2.24 14.17 1.31
N VAL A 131 3.28 13.36 1.32
CA VAL A 131 4.38 13.42 0.35
C VAL A 131 4.41 12.13 -0.44
N LEU A 132 4.49 12.25 -1.77
CA LEU A 132 4.63 11.15 -2.70
C LEU A 132 5.81 11.43 -3.62
N ALA A 133 6.71 10.47 -3.75
CA ALA A 133 7.78 10.51 -4.73
C ALA A 133 7.82 9.22 -5.55
N TRP A 134 8.18 9.32 -6.82
CA TRP A 134 8.45 8.14 -7.63
C TRP A 134 9.48 8.35 -8.74
N GLY A 135 10.15 7.26 -9.10
CA GLY A 135 11.01 7.18 -10.28
C GLY A 135 10.20 7.04 -11.58
N ALA A 136 10.35 8.00 -12.49
CA ALA A 136 9.74 8.03 -13.82
C ALA A 136 10.79 7.87 -14.93
N GLY A 137 11.40 6.68 -15.00
CA GLY A 137 12.62 6.49 -15.79
C GLY A 137 13.79 7.14 -15.04
N ALA A 138 14.55 8.02 -15.69
CA ALA A 138 15.60 8.79 -15.02
C ALA A 138 15.09 10.05 -14.29
N ASP A 139 13.81 10.42 -14.45
CA ASP A 139 13.24 11.55 -13.73
C ASP A 139 12.76 11.09 -12.35
N VAL A 140 12.91 11.92 -11.32
CA VAL A 140 12.24 11.76 -10.02
C VAL A 140 11.09 12.74 -9.96
N VAL A 141 9.87 12.25 -9.74
CA VAL A 141 8.70 13.09 -9.55
C VAL A 141 8.39 13.18 -8.06
N LEU A 142 8.20 14.41 -7.56
CA LEU A 142 7.87 14.71 -6.18
C LEU A 142 6.55 15.48 -6.13
N ARG A 143 5.67 15.09 -5.22
CA ARG A 143 4.39 15.72 -4.95
C ARG A 143 4.25 15.94 -3.45
N ILE A 144 4.06 17.20 -3.04
CA ILE A 144 3.84 17.59 -1.64
C ILE A 144 2.44 18.18 -1.54
N LYS A 145 1.57 17.55 -0.75
CA LYS A 145 0.20 17.99 -0.54
C LYS A 145 -0.05 18.33 0.92
N ASP A 146 -0.49 19.55 1.17
CA ASP A 146 -1.01 19.95 2.48
C ASP A 146 -2.53 19.77 2.49
N LEU A 147 -3.05 19.03 3.48
CA LEU A 147 -4.49 18.81 3.63
C LEU A 147 -5.19 19.91 4.43
N ASN A 148 -4.44 20.83 5.03
CA ASN A 148 -5.00 21.96 5.79
C ASN A 148 -5.49 23.10 4.89
N GLY A 149 -4.94 23.22 3.68
CA GLY A 149 -5.15 24.33 2.76
C GLY A 149 -6.56 24.49 2.17
N HIS A 150 -7.59 23.88 2.75
CA HIS A 150 -8.98 23.98 2.28
C HIS A 150 -9.62 25.36 2.51
N ASP A 151 -8.97 26.26 3.26
CA ASP A 151 -9.43 27.64 3.48
C ASP A 151 -8.98 28.63 2.36
N GLY A 152 -8.24 28.19 1.35
CA GLY A 152 -7.65 29.07 0.32
C GLY A 152 -8.43 29.24 -0.99
N ALA A 153 -9.62 28.64 -1.15
CA ALA A 153 -10.42 28.83 -2.37
C ALA A 153 -11.10 30.21 -2.48
N GLY A 154 -10.83 31.11 -1.52
CA GLY A 154 -11.47 32.42 -1.45
C GLY A 154 -10.58 33.46 -0.77
N GLU A 155 -9.38 33.71 -1.31
CA GLU A 155 -8.84 35.07 -1.46
C GLU A 155 -7.49 34.99 -2.19
N ALA A 156 -7.51 35.49 -3.42
CA ALA A 156 -6.37 35.52 -4.31
C ALA A 156 -5.27 36.46 -3.76
N SER A 157 -4.27 35.90 -3.10
CA SER A 157 -2.91 36.45 -3.17
C SER A 157 -2.29 36.01 -4.50
N GLY A 158 -2.17 36.95 -5.43
CA GLY A 158 -2.09 36.77 -6.89
C GLY A 158 -0.83 36.10 -7.48
N CYS A 159 -0.34 34.98 -6.92
CA CYS A 159 0.78 34.23 -7.49
C CYS A 159 0.68 32.69 -7.40
N GLN A 160 -0.39 32.10 -6.86
CA GLN A 160 -0.53 30.63 -6.78
C GLN A 160 -1.15 30.06 -8.06
N GLN A 161 -0.36 29.29 -8.80
CA GLN A 161 -0.70 28.71 -10.09
C GLN A 161 -1.52 27.43 -9.90
N ASP A 162 -2.79 27.46 -10.28
CA ASP A 162 -3.82 26.42 -10.14
C ASP A 162 -3.33 24.98 -10.44
N THR A 163 -2.98 24.20 -9.42
CA THR A 163 -2.89 22.74 -9.53
C THR A 163 -4.24 22.13 -9.14
N TYR A 164 -4.72 21.14 -9.90
CA TYR A 164 -6.05 20.55 -9.72
C TYR A 164 -6.26 19.88 -8.35
N ASP A 165 -5.16 19.52 -7.66
CA ASP A 165 -5.19 18.87 -6.36
C ASP A 165 -4.62 19.72 -5.22
N GLY A 166 -4.29 20.99 -5.49
CA GLY A 166 -3.67 21.92 -4.52
C GLY A 166 -2.28 21.48 -4.03
N ALA A 167 -1.66 20.49 -4.69
CA ALA A 167 -0.34 20.02 -4.32
C ALA A 167 0.75 20.82 -5.05
N LYS A 168 1.93 20.86 -4.43
CA LYS A 168 3.17 21.33 -5.05
C LYS A 168 3.84 20.16 -5.75
N TRP A 169 4.37 20.42 -6.93
CA TRP A 169 4.90 19.40 -7.83
C TRP A 169 6.29 19.76 -8.30
N ALA A 170 7.22 18.81 -8.27
CA ALA A 170 8.54 18.92 -8.86
C ALA A 170 8.91 17.68 -9.70
N VAL A 171 9.65 17.90 -10.78
CA VAL A 171 10.26 16.85 -11.60
C VAL A 171 11.75 17.15 -11.66
N PHE A 172 12.56 16.26 -11.07
CA PHE A 172 14.00 16.41 -10.95
C PHE A 172 14.75 15.46 -11.88
N ASN A 173 15.71 16.00 -12.62
CA ASN A 173 16.73 15.21 -13.34
C ASN A 173 17.95 16.08 -13.62
N ASP A 174 19.12 15.65 -13.17
CA ASP A 174 20.41 16.33 -13.30
C ASP A 174 21.35 15.72 -14.35
N LEU A 175 20.91 14.66 -15.02
CA LEU A 175 21.70 13.98 -16.05
C LEU A 175 21.69 14.76 -17.37
N PRO A 176 22.83 14.85 -18.09
CA PRO A 176 22.89 15.52 -19.39
C PRO A 176 22.30 14.68 -20.53
N SER A 177 22.29 13.36 -20.38
CA SER A 177 21.72 12.40 -21.32
C SER A 177 21.13 11.24 -20.55
N VAL A 178 20.06 10.66 -21.07
CA VAL A 178 19.31 9.59 -20.40
C VAL A 178 19.21 8.36 -21.29
N ASN A 179 19.47 7.21 -20.68
CA ASN A 179 19.19 5.88 -21.22
C ASN A 179 18.57 4.95 -20.14
N SER A 180 18.23 3.69 -20.47
CA SER A 180 17.66 2.71 -19.52
C SER A 180 18.53 2.34 -18.33
N TRP A 181 19.84 2.55 -18.41
CA TRP A 181 20.74 2.38 -17.28
C TRP A 181 20.72 3.58 -16.34
N ASP A 182 20.08 4.69 -16.70
CA ASP A 182 19.91 5.86 -15.82
C ASP A 182 18.57 5.86 -15.10
N ASP A 183 17.72 4.86 -15.37
CA ASP A 183 16.42 4.71 -14.74
C ASP A 183 16.60 4.56 -13.21
N VAL A 184 15.75 5.26 -12.45
CA VAL A 184 15.70 5.19 -10.99
C VAL A 184 15.35 3.75 -10.58
N ALA A 185 16.21 3.15 -9.76
CA ALA A 185 16.10 1.80 -9.21
C ALA A 185 15.82 1.78 -7.70
N GLY A 186 16.14 2.87 -6.99
CA GLY A 186 15.93 3.02 -5.57
C GLY A 186 15.41 4.41 -5.25
N LEU A 187 14.41 4.52 -4.37
CA LEU A 187 13.85 5.78 -3.94
C LEU A 187 13.32 5.64 -2.52
N HIS A 188 13.76 6.51 -1.60
CA HIS A 188 13.28 6.53 -0.21
C HIS A 188 13.13 7.97 0.29
N LEU A 189 11.96 8.34 0.78
CA LEU A 189 11.70 9.60 1.47
C LEU A 189 12.18 9.48 2.92
N LEU A 190 12.90 10.49 3.41
CA LEU A 190 13.43 10.44 4.78
C LEU A 190 12.43 10.98 5.82
N GLY A 191 11.46 11.80 5.39
CA GLY A 191 10.50 12.43 6.29
C GLY A 191 11.12 13.48 7.20
N ASP A 192 10.31 14.10 8.06
CA ASP A 192 10.67 15.21 8.96
C ASP A 192 11.56 14.79 10.17
N ASP A 193 12.42 13.76 10.04
CA ASP A 193 13.34 13.35 11.11
C ASP A 193 14.49 14.36 11.33
N SER A 194 14.60 15.39 10.50
CA SER A 194 15.52 16.52 10.70
C SER A 194 14.77 17.73 11.28
N SER A 195 15.26 18.20 12.42
CA SER A 195 14.79 19.31 13.23
C SER A 195 14.92 20.69 12.56
N SER A 196 14.46 20.87 11.33
CA SER A 196 14.30 22.19 10.73
C SER A 196 12.82 22.51 10.56
N VAL A 197 12.30 23.23 11.55
CA VAL A 197 10.98 23.91 11.54
C VAL A 197 10.82 24.84 10.31
N ASP A 198 11.90 25.11 9.57
CA ASP A 198 11.99 26.13 8.53
C ASP A 198 11.69 25.68 7.08
N SER A 199 11.37 24.41 6.80
CA SER A 199 11.01 24.06 5.41
C SER A 199 9.94 22.99 5.25
N LEU A 200 8.68 23.34 5.51
CA LEU A 200 7.51 22.59 5.03
C LEU A 200 7.54 22.29 3.52
N ASP A 201 8.38 22.99 2.76
CA ASP A 201 8.51 22.90 1.32
C ASP A 201 9.68 22.05 0.81
N SER A 202 10.65 21.67 1.66
CA SER A 202 11.80 20.88 1.19
C SER A 202 11.72 19.44 1.69
N GLU A 203 12.08 18.50 0.82
CA GLU A 203 12.06 17.07 1.10
C GLU A 203 13.44 16.47 0.91
N ASP A 204 13.90 15.75 1.93
CA ASP A 204 15.08 14.92 1.85
C ASP A 204 14.70 13.51 1.37
N LEU A 205 15.41 13.02 0.36
CA LEU A 205 15.22 11.70 -0.21
C LEU A 205 16.53 11.05 -0.63
N ILE A 206 16.54 9.72 -0.70
CA ILE A 206 17.62 8.94 -1.30
C ILE A 206 17.19 8.53 -2.70
N VAL A 207 18.03 8.79 -3.70
CA VAL A 207 17.83 8.38 -5.09
C VAL A 207 18.95 7.46 -5.51
N GLY A 208 18.58 6.28 -5.98
CA GLY A 208 19.47 5.31 -6.60
C GLY A 208 19.11 5.10 -8.06
N ARG A 209 20.08 5.20 -8.97
CA ARG A 209 19.93 4.93 -10.40
C ARG A 209 20.63 3.64 -10.79
N ARG A 210 20.14 2.97 -11.83
CA ARG A 210 20.71 1.68 -12.31
C ARG A 210 22.18 1.75 -12.72
N ASN A 211 22.71 2.93 -13.01
CA ASN A 211 24.10 3.16 -13.41
C ASN A 211 25.06 3.09 -12.20
N GLY A 212 24.54 2.93 -10.98
CA GLY A 212 25.32 2.87 -9.75
C GLY A 212 25.34 4.18 -8.97
N GLU A 213 24.78 5.27 -9.50
CA GLU A 213 24.65 6.53 -8.75
C GLU A 213 23.66 6.35 -7.59
N LEU A 214 24.11 6.63 -6.37
CA LEU A 214 23.30 6.57 -5.15
C LEU A 214 23.56 7.82 -4.32
N THR A 215 22.56 8.67 -4.15
CA THR A 215 22.71 10.01 -3.55
C THR A 215 21.59 10.34 -2.57
N ARG A 216 21.89 11.19 -1.59
CA ARG A 216 20.90 11.87 -0.76
C ARG A 216 20.68 13.27 -1.32
N LEU A 217 19.44 13.57 -1.67
CA LEU A 217 19.02 14.83 -2.27
C LEU A 217 18.04 15.55 -1.35
N SER A 218 18.07 16.88 -1.39
CA SER A 218 17.07 17.75 -0.79
C SER A 218 16.42 18.57 -1.91
N ILE A 219 15.12 18.39 -2.14
CA ILE A 219 14.37 19.04 -3.24
C ILE A 219 13.34 20.00 -2.67
N SER A 220 13.35 21.25 -3.12
CA SER A 220 12.31 22.24 -2.80
C SER A 220 11.55 22.64 -4.06
N PRO A 221 10.27 22.24 -4.20
CA PRO A 221 9.44 22.62 -5.34
C PRO A 221 9.20 24.13 -5.46
N SER A 222 9.02 24.87 -4.35
CA SER A 222 8.74 26.31 -4.43
C SER A 222 9.98 27.14 -4.76
N GLN A 223 11.17 26.72 -4.31
CA GLN A 223 12.42 27.36 -4.71
C GLN A 223 12.90 26.90 -6.09
N GLY A 224 12.36 25.79 -6.61
CA GLY A 224 12.84 25.19 -7.86
C GLY A 224 14.29 24.70 -7.75
N SER A 225 14.72 24.31 -6.55
CA SER A 225 16.11 23.97 -6.24
C SER A 225 16.24 22.52 -5.78
N ALA A 226 17.39 21.92 -6.06
CA ALA A 226 17.78 20.61 -5.56
C ALA A 226 19.24 20.67 -5.11
N THR A 227 19.53 20.12 -3.94
CA THR A 227 20.88 20.08 -3.37
C THR A 227 21.29 18.65 -3.05
N HIS A 228 22.49 18.27 -3.48
CA HIS A 228 23.09 16.99 -3.13
C HIS A 228 23.70 17.09 -1.73
N ARG A 229 23.20 16.27 -0.80
CA ARG A 229 23.63 16.23 0.60
C ARG A 229 24.75 15.20 0.83
N ALA A 230 24.65 14.04 0.19
CA ALA A 230 25.64 12.97 0.29
C ALA A 230 25.62 12.05 -0.94
N PHE A 231 26.73 11.36 -1.18
CA PHE A 231 26.94 10.33 -2.20
C PHE A 231 27.35 9.03 -1.50
N PHE A 232 26.68 7.94 -1.84
CA PHE A 232 26.98 6.61 -1.32
C PHE A 232 27.83 5.87 -2.34
N ASP A 233 29.01 5.43 -1.93
CA ASP A 233 29.98 4.83 -2.83
C ASP A 233 29.62 3.38 -3.18
N THR A 234 29.10 3.18 -4.39
CA THR A 234 28.76 1.86 -4.95
C THR A 234 29.96 1.16 -5.62
N GLN A 235 31.17 1.74 -5.55
CA GLN A 235 32.40 1.19 -6.12
C GLN A 235 32.31 0.91 -7.63
N GLY A 236 31.45 1.66 -8.34
CA GLY A 236 31.21 1.50 -9.78
C GLY A 236 30.32 0.30 -10.15
N HIS A 237 29.74 -0.39 -9.18
CA HIS A 237 28.76 -1.44 -9.41
C HIS A 237 27.40 -0.87 -9.81
N LYS A 238 26.68 -1.58 -10.66
CA LYS A 238 25.32 -1.22 -11.04
C LYS A 238 24.36 -1.48 -9.89
N LEU A 239 23.31 -0.68 -9.81
CA LEU A 239 22.30 -0.80 -8.77
C LEU A 239 21.07 -1.55 -9.28
N ASP A 240 20.66 -2.60 -8.57
CA ASP A 240 19.45 -3.35 -8.88
C ASP A 240 18.23 -2.77 -8.14
N TYR A 241 18.34 -2.55 -6.83
CA TYR A 241 17.34 -1.89 -5.98
C TYR A 241 17.95 -1.51 -4.62
N THR A 242 17.21 -0.73 -3.83
CA THR A 242 17.59 -0.34 -2.47
C THR A 242 16.47 -0.61 -1.48
N ASP A 243 16.82 -0.74 -0.21
CA ASP A 243 15.88 -0.82 0.90
C ASP A 243 16.37 0.03 2.08
N LEU A 244 15.44 0.59 2.85
CA LEU A 244 15.74 1.47 3.97
C LEU A 244 15.11 0.92 5.26
N SER A 245 15.91 0.78 6.32
CA SER A 245 15.38 0.38 7.62
C SER A 245 14.57 1.51 8.27
N VAL A 246 13.53 1.14 9.01
CA VAL A 246 12.78 2.06 9.86
C VAL A 246 13.48 2.22 11.22
N GLY A 247 13.45 3.43 11.79
CA GLY A 247 13.99 3.74 13.13
C GLY A 247 14.84 5.00 13.12
N THR A 248 15.51 5.27 14.25
CA THR A 248 16.42 6.42 14.41
C THR A 248 17.80 6.17 13.80
N GLU A 249 18.34 4.96 13.97
CA GLU A 249 19.61 4.55 13.36
C GLU A 249 19.35 3.86 12.02
N ARG A 250 19.06 4.66 11.00
CA ARG A 250 18.64 4.12 9.70
C ARG A 250 19.85 3.57 8.92
N VAL A 251 19.66 2.38 8.37
CA VAL A 251 20.58 1.70 7.47
C VAL A 251 19.95 1.60 6.08
N LEU A 252 20.71 2.03 5.07
CA LEU A 252 20.39 1.82 3.67
C LEU A 252 21.09 0.54 3.20
N ALA A 253 20.32 -0.40 2.66
CA ALA A 253 20.85 -1.54 1.92
C ALA A 253 20.76 -1.27 0.41
N ALA A 254 21.87 -1.39 -0.31
CA ALA A 254 21.93 -1.31 -1.75
C ALA A 254 22.27 -2.68 -2.32
N SER A 255 21.36 -3.26 -3.10
CA SER A 255 21.62 -4.48 -3.86
C SER A 255 22.28 -4.11 -5.17
N LEU A 256 23.52 -4.57 -5.33
CA LEU A 256 24.40 -4.28 -6.44
C LEU A 256 24.46 -5.47 -7.41
N ASP A 257 24.93 -5.21 -8.63
CA ASP A 257 25.18 -6.28 -9.58
C ASP A 257 26.19 -7.31 -9.03
N ARG A 258 26.09 -8.55 -9.54
CA ARG A 258 26.89 -9.70 -9.06
C ARG A 258 26.54 -10.19 -7.64
N GLY A 259 25.40 -9.78 -7.10
CA GLY A 259 24.85 -10.35 -5.87
C GLY A 259 25.52 -9.82 -4.60
N GLU A 260 26.13 -8.64 -4.68
CA GLU A 260 26.65 -7.95 -3.51
C GLU A 260 25.55 -7.04 -2.91
N ILE A 261 25.41 -7.05 -1.59
CA ILE A 261 24.54 -6.11 -0.87
C ILE A 261 25.42 -5.25 0.03
N ALA A 262 25.49 -3.96 -0.25
CA ALA A 262 26.26 -2.99 0.51
C ALA A 262 25.37 -2.24 1.50
N PHE A 263 25.85 -2.02 2.72
CA PHE A 263 25.10 -1.34 3.78
C PHE A 263 25.75 0.00 4.16
N TYR A 264 24.94 1.04 4.27
CA TYR A 264 25.36 2.40 4.58
C TYR A 264 24.59 2.95 5.78
N LYS A 265 25.25 3.76 6.61
CA LYS A 265 24.60 4.52 7.68
C LYS A 265 24.12 5.86 7.14
N LEU A 266 22.88 6.25 7.45
CA LEU A 266 22.34 7.55 7.01
C LEU A 266 22.83 8.72 7.86
N ASP A 267 23.18 8.48 9.12
CA ASP A 267 23.56 9.52 10.10
C ASP A 267 25.02 9.99 9.95
N SER A 268 25.66 9.69 8.81
CA SER A 268 27.01 10.14 8.55
C SER A 268 26.98 11.57 8.03
N ASP A 269 27.66 12.50 8.72
CA ASP A 269 27.83 13.90 8.29
C ASP A 269 28.76 14.05 7.06
N THR A 270 29.29 12.94 6.55
CA THR A 270 30.23 12.92 5.43
C THR A 270 29.51 13.02 4.10
N TYR A 271 30.01 13.89 3.21
CA TYR A 271 29.50 14.00 1.83
C TYR A 271 29.70 12.71 1.01
N SER A 272 30.76 11.94 1.27
CA SER A 272 30.96 10.62 0.66
C SER A 272 30.84 9.55 1.74
N VAL A 273 29.81 8.70 1.63
CA VAL A 273 29.49 7.66 2.59
C VAL A 273 29.94 6.32 2.03
N GLN A 274 30.91 5.70 2.72
CA GLN A 274 31.41 4.38 2.39
C GLN A 274 30.52 3.29 2.99
N PRO A 275 30.39 2.12 2.34
CA PRO A 275 29.69 1.00 2.95
C PRO A 275 30.46 0.51 4.17
N PHE A 276 29.77 0.31 5.30
CA PHE A 276 30.42 -0.19 6.53
C PHE A 276 30.52 -1.72 6.56
N VAL A 277 29.62 -2.40 5.86
CA VAL A 277 29.65 -3.86 5.67
C VAL A 277 29.06 -4.21 4.31
N SER A 278 29.49 -5.33 3.71
CA SER A 278 28.89 -5.87 2.51
C SER A 278 28.65 -7.39 2.59
N LEU A 279 27.55 -7.85 2.01
CA LEU A 279 27.17 -9.25 1.92
C LEU A 279 27.41 -9.73 0.50
N LYS A 280 28.31 -10.68 0.32
CA LYS A 280 28.45 -11.41 -0.94
C LYS A 280 27.52 -12.62 -0.89
N ALA A 281 26.34 -12.47 -1.49
CA ALA A 281 25.47 -13.61 -1.69
C ALA A 281 26.10 -14.53 -2.74
N HIS A 282 26.21 -15.82 -2.43
CA HIS A 282 26.61 -16.82 -3.42
C HIS A 282 25.53 -16.88 -4.49
N LEU A 283 25.82 -16.36 -5.68
CA LEU A 283 24.96 -16.52 -6.84
C LEU A 283 25.19 -17.90 -7.44
N HIS A 284 24.14 -18.71 -7.46
CA HIS A 284 24.13 -19.87 -8.31
C HIS A 284 23.52 -19.46 -9.67
N GLY A 285 24.32 -19.59 -10.72
CA GLY A 285 23.92 -19.31 -12.10
C GLY A 285 23.78 -17.82 -12.48
N ALA A 286 23.12 -17.58 -13.61
CA ALA A 286 22.95 -16.25 -14.21
C ALA A 286 21.72 -15.48 -13.67
N SER A 287 21.16 -15.90 -12.52
CA SER A 287 19.93 -15.32 -11.96
C SER A 287 20.19 -13.88 -11.50
N ARG A 288 19.59 -12.92 -12.22
CA ARG A 288 19.78 -11.46 -11.99
C ARG A 288 18.94 -10.88 -10.85
N ASN A 289 18.02 -11.64 -10.26
CA ASN A 289 17.03 -11.09 -9.33
C ASN A 289 16.96 -11.91 -8.05
N ARG A 290 17.82 -11.61 -7.07
CA ARG A 290 17.63 -12.05 -5.68
C ARG A 290 16.88 -10.95 -4.94
N CYS A 291 15.71 -11.25 -4.41
CA CYS A 291 14.97 -10.31 -3.56
C CYS A 291 15.61 -10.29 -2.16
N SER A 292 15.81 -9.11 -1.58
CA SER A 292 16.31 -8.90 -0.23
C SER A 292 15.54 -7.77 0.44
N LYS A 293 15.40 -7.83 1.76
CA LYS A 293 14.63 -6.86 2.53
C LYS A 293 15.20 -6.73 3.93
N LEU A 294 15.33 -5.51 4.43
CA LEU A 294 15.69 -5.23 5.82
C LEU A 294 14.51 -5.57 6.71
N LEU A 295 14.76 -6.40 7.73
CA LEU A 295 13.81 -6.68 8.81
C LEU A 295 13.98 -5.71 9.98
N SER A 296 15.19 -5.17 10.12
CA SER A 296 15.58 -4.16 11.10
C SER A 296 16.85 -3.44 10.62
N ASN A 297 17.36 -2.50 11.40
CA ASN A 297 18.66 -1.87 11.17
C ASN A 297 19.87 -2.82 11.36
N ARG A 298 19.66 -4.07 11.81
CA ARG A 298 20.72 -5.07 12.05
C ARG A 298 20.43 -6.44 11.43
N ARG A 299 19.34 -6.57 10.67
CA ARG A 299 18.95 -7.85 10.05
C ARG A 299 18.41 -7.66 8.66
N ILE A 300 18.87 -8.51 7.75
CA ILE A 300 18.40 -8.61 6.38
C ILE A 300 17.93 -10.03 6.10
N VAL A 301 16.86 -10.15 5.34
CA VAL A 301 16.43 -11.42 4.75
C VAL A 301 16.77 -11.41 3.27
N VAL A 302 17.31 -12.53 2.78
CA VAL A 302 17.67 -12.73 1.38
C VAL A 302 16.94 -13.96 0.84
N GLY A 303 16.13 -13.74 -0.19
CA GLY A 303 15.22 -14.71 -0.76
C GLY A 303 15.91 -15.79 -1.60
N ALA A 304 15.14 -16.83 -1.92
CA ALA A 304 15.53 -17.92 -2.81
C ALA A 304 15.77 -17.41 -4.24
N ASP A 305 16.82 -17.91 -4.89
CA ASP A 305 17.30 -17.49 -6.22
C ASP A 305 16.79 -18.34 -7.39
N GLY A 306 16.11 -19.45 -7.08
CA GLY A 306 15.54 -20.41 -8.04
C GLY A 306 16.38 -21.67 -8.23
N GLU A 307 17.63 -21.69 -7.74
CA GLU A 307 18.45 -22.90 -7.67
C GLU A 307 18.35 -23.55 -6.28
N SER A 308 18.22 -22.73 -5.25
CA SER A 308 17.89 -23.16 -3.90
C SER A 308 16.49 -22.70 -3.51
N SER A 309 15.71 -23.54 -2.82
CA SER A 309 14.42 -23.16 -2.19
C SER A 309 14.65 -22.63 -0.77
N LYS A 310 15.74 -21.87 -0.57
CA LYS A 310 16.19 -21.42 0.75
C LYS A 310 16.06 -19.91 0.90
N ILE A 311 15.49 -19.48 2.01
CA ILE A 311 15.57 -18.10 2.49
C ILE A 311 16.65 -18.05 3.56
N GLU A 312 17.54 -17.07 3.47
CA GLU A 312 18.63 -16.88 4.43
C GLU A 312 18.41 -15.57 5.18
N VAL A 313 18.57 -15.61 6.50
CA VAL A 313 18.49 -14.43 7.36
C VAL A 313 19.89 -14.17 7.90
N PHE A 314 20.35 -12.93 7.72
CA PHE A 314 21.64 -12.48 8.20
C PHE A 314 21.45 -11.39 9.24
N SER A 315 22.22 -11.48 10.32
CA SER A 315 22.43 -10.40 11.26
C SER A 315 23.75 -9.72 10.93
N PHE A 316 23.79 -8.39 10.96
CA PHE A 316 25.00 -7.63 10.70
C PHE A 316 25.17 -6.53 11.75
N ASP A 317 26.44 -6.27 12.07
CA ASP A 317 26.92 -5.19 12.93
C ASP A 317 27.94 -4.34 12.17
N GLU A 318 28.57 -3.37 12.83
CA GLU A 318 29.49 -2.42 12.19
C GLU A 318 30.69 -3.09 11.49
N THR A 319 31.04 -4.31 11.88
CA THR A 319 32.26 -4.99 11.39
C THR A 319 32.05 -6.44 10.99
N ASP A 320 30.90 -7.04 11.30
CA ASP A 320 30.70 -8.48 11.19
C ASP A 320 29.31 -8.81 10.63
N MET A 321 29.23 -9.93 9.92
CA MET A 321 28.00 -10.43 9.33
C MET A 321 27.90 -11.92 9.56
N LYS A 322 26.77 -12.34 10.12
CA LYS A 322 26.52 -13.72 10.53
C LYS A 322 25.20 -14.21 9.95
N THR A 323 25.19 -15.44 9.45
CA THR A 323 23.95 -16.14 9.12
C THR A 323 23.25 -16.52 10.41
N GLU A 324 22.07 -15.94 10.65
CA GLU A 324 21.25 -16.21 11.83
C GLU A 324 20.45 -17.49 11.65
N CYS A 325 19.79 -17.65 10.50
CA CYS A 325 19.07 -18.88 10.17
C CYS A 325 18.88 -19.09 8.66
N THR A 326 18.56 -20.33 8.29
CA THR A 326 18.21 -20.72 6.92
C THR A 326 16.87 -21.45 6.93
N ILE A 327 15.89 -20.89 6.24
CA ILE A 327 14.55 -21.47 6.08
C ILE A 327 14.55 -22.25 4.77
N ARG A 328 14.39 -23.57 4.84
CA ARG A 328 14.21 -24.43 3.65
C ARG A 328 12.73 -24.60 3.37
N ILE A 329 12.32 -24.31 2.15
CA ILE A 329 10.99 -24.67 1.66
C ILE A 329 11.13 -25.99 0.92
N GLU A 330 10.50 -27.02 1.47
CA GLU A 330 10.41 -28.34 0.84
C GLU A 330 9.54 -28.21 -0.42
N ASP A 331 10.14 -28.54 -1.56
CA ASP A 331 9.49 -28.62 -2.86
C ASP A 331 10.15 -29.81 -3.56
N ASP A 332 9.65 -31.01 -3.25
CA ASP A 332 10.35 -32.28 -3.50
C ASP A 332 10.24 -32.75 -4.97
N GLU A 333 9.41 -32.10 -5.80
CA GLU A 333 8.98 -32.66 -7.09
C GLU A 333 9.29 -31.76 -8.32
N ALA A 334 9.89 -30.58 -8.14
CA ALA A 334 10.12 -29.64 -9.25
C ALA A 334 11.60 -29.61 -9.71
N GLU A 335 11.85 -29.80 -11.02
CA GLU A 335 13.18 -29.67 -11.63
C GLU A 335 13.79 -28.27 -11.43
N ARG A 336 12.94 -27.23 -11.39
CA ARG A 336 13.30 -25.85 -11.10
C ARG A 336 12.53 -25.35 -9.90
N LYS A 337 13.25 -24.86 -8.90
CA LYS A 337 12.65 -24.35 -7.67
C LYS A 337 12.10 -22.93 -7.88
N PRO A 338 10.94 -22.58 -7.30
CA PRO A 338 10.41 -21.24 -7.42
C PRO A 338 11.32 -20.23 -6.72
N ARG A 339 11.56 -19.07 -7.33
CA ARG A 339 12.32 -17.99 -6.69
C ARG A 339 11.41 -17.08 -5.85
N VAL A 340 12.01 -16.41 -4.87
CA VAL A 340 11.35 -15.31 -4.15
C VAL A 340 11.46 -14.04 -4.98
N THR A 341 10.32 -13.44 -5.27
CA THR A 341 10.19 -12.26 -6.13
C THR A 341 9.80 -11.00 -5.36
N ALA A 342 9.21 -11.14 -4.17
CA ALA A 342 8.85 -10.03 -3.30
C ALA A 342 8.97 -10.40 -1.83
N MET A 343 9.31 -9.45 -0.97
CA MET A 343 9.30 -9.61 0.49
C MET A 343 8.84 -8.34 1.18
N ALA A 344 8.14 -8.49 2.31
CA ALA A 344 7.72 -7.37 3.14
C ALA A 344 7.70 -7.76 4.62
N PRO A 345 8.39 -7.01 5.51
CA PRO A 345 8.24 -7.19 6.96
C PRO A 345 6.82 -6.78 7.40
N LEU A 346 6.30 -7.41 8.46
CA LEU A 346 5.07 -6.93 9.09
C LEU A 346 5.38 -5.76 10.02
N PRO A 347 4.53 -4.71 10.06
CA PRO A 347 4.76 -3.54 10.89
C PRO A 347 4.76 -3.89 12.38
N ALA A 348 5.43 -3.06 13.18
CA ALA A 348 5.45 -3.24 14.62
C ALA A 348 4.06 -3.06 15.26
N LEU A 349 3.77 -3.88 16.27
CA LEU A 349 2.61 -3.66 17.12
C LEU A 349 2.92 -2.49 18.05
N SER A 350 2.03 -1.50 18.12
CA SER A 350 2.17 -0.33 19.00
C SER A 350 2.34 -0.68 20.49
N SER A 351 1.89 -1.87 20.90
CA SER A 351 2.01 -2.38 22.26
C SER A 351 3.32 -3.13 22.55
N MET A 352 4.15 -3.40 21.54
CA MET A 352 5.39 -4.13 21.69
C MET A 352 6.61 -3.24 21.46
N LYS A 353 7.67 -3.48 22.24
CA LYS A 353 9.00 -2.93 21.95
C LYS A 353 9.40 -3.33 20.52
N GLU A 354 10.06 -2.42 19.81
CA GLU A 354 10.48 -2.53 18.39
C GLU A 354 11.14 -3.88 18.03
N THR A 355 11.71 -4.59 19.01
CA THR A 355 12.40 -5.86 18.86
C THR A 355 11.52 -7.06 18.48
N SER A 356 10.20 -7.05 18.74
CA SER A 356 9.38 -8.27 18.55
C SER A 356 8.78 -8.43 17.16
N SER A 357 8.53 -7.32 16.44
CA SER A 357 7.97 -7.30 15.09
C SER A 357 8.96 -7.65 13.99
N GLN A 358 10.25 -7.59 14.32
CA GLN A 358 11.37 -7.92 13.45
C GLN A 358 11.45 -9.42 13.09
N ASN A 359 10.56 -10.24 13.63
CA ASN A 359 10.55 -11.70 13.44
C ASN A 359 9.46 -12.18 12.46
N LEU A 360 8.59 -11.29 11.98
CA LEU A 360 7.49 -11.64 11.08
C LEU A 360 7.67 -10.95 9.72
N PHE A 361 7.66 -11.74 8.65
CA PHE A 361 7.69 -11.21 7.30
C PHE A 361 6.95 -12.11 6.32
N LEU A 362 6.52 -11.52 5.22
CA LEU A 362 5.88 -12.20 4.11
C LEU A 362 6.87 -12.34 2.96
N SER A 363 6.81 -13.48 2.27
CA SER A 363 7.52 -13.72 1.02
C SER A 363 6.53 -14.08 -0.09
N GLY A 364 6.72 -13.47 -1.26
CA GLY A 364 5.98 -13.72 -2.49
C GLY A 364 6.87 -14.43 -3.49
N TRP A 365 6.32 -15.43 -4.16
CA TRP A 365 7.09 -16.38 -4.96
C TRP A 365 6.64 -16.43 -6.42
N GLU A 366 7.49 -17.01 -7.27
CA GLU A 366 7.18 -17.32 -8.66
C GLU A 366 5.98 -18.28 -8.83
N ASP A 367 5.71 -19.11 -7.83
CA ASP A 367 4.61 -20.09 -7.83
C ASP A 367 3.24 -19.49 -7.44
N SER A 368 3.11 -18.15 -7.46
CA SER A 368 1.94 -17.37 -7.03
C SER A 368 1.57 -17.43 -5.55
N LYS A 369 2.28 -18.23 -4.74
CA LYS A 369 2.01 -18.36 -3.31
C LYS A 369 2.70 -17.25 -2.52
N ILE A 370 2.04 -16.85 -1.43
CA ILE A 370 2.57 -15.93 -0.43
C ILE A 370 2.74 -16.72 0.86
N ARG A 371 3.88 -16.61 1.51
CA ARG A 371 4.19 -17.37 2.72
C ARG A 371 4.51 -16.41 3.86
N LEU A 372 3.86 -16.60 5.01
CA LEU A 372 4.16 -15.88 6.24
C LEU A 372 5.19 -16.67 7.04
N HIS A 373 6.26 -16.00 7.42
CA HIS A 373 7.37 -16.57 8.20
C HIS A 373 7.36 -15.96 9.60
N ASP A 374 7.59 -16.80 10.61
CA ASP A 374 7.88 -16.39 11.98
C ASP A 374 9.22 -16.97 12.40
N LEU A 375 10.23 -16.10 12.56
CA LEU A 375 11.59 -16.51 12.92
C LEU A 375 11.69 -17.17 14.31
N ARG A 376 10.66 -17.01 15.14
CA ARG A 376 10.57 -17.67 16.47
C ARG A 376 9.99 -19.08 16.38
N SER A 377 9.35 -19.40 15.25
CA SER A 377 8.75 -20.71 15.01
C SER A 377 9.78 -21.63 14.33
N PRO A 378 9.84 -22.92 14.70
CA PRO A 378 10.67 -23.88 13.97
C PRO A 378 10.09 -24.23 12.60
N ARG A 379 8.84 -23.80 12.29
CA ARG A 379 8.20 -24.08 11.01
C ARG A 379 8.74 -23.17 9.92
N PRO A 380 8.96 -23.68 8.69
CA PRO A 380 9.47 -22.86 7.60
C PRO A 380 8.49 -21.75 7.20
N CYS A 381 7.18 -21.99 7.30
CA CYS A 381 6.15 -20.97 7.20
C CYS A 381 5.00 -21.29 8.18
N VAL A 382 4.30 -20.24 8.63
CA VAL A 382 3.17 -20.35 9.57
C VAL A 382 1.81 -20.24 8.86
N ALA A 383 1.78 -19.61 7.68
CA ALA A 383 0.60 -19.51 6.84
C ALA A 383 0.99 -19.38 5.36
N VAL A 384 0.11 -19.83 4.46
CA VAL A 384 0.24 -19.67 3.01
C VAL A 384 -1.04 -19.04 2.46
N TYR A 385 -0.89 -18.04 1.61
CA TYR A 385 -1.98 -17.37 0.91
C TYR A 385 -1.78 -17.53 -0.59
N GLY A 386 -2.87 -17.68 -1.33
CA GLY A 386 -2.83 -17.88 -2.77
C GLY A 386 -4.17 -17.57 -3.41
N ASP A 387 -4.13 -17.27 -4.71
CA ASP A 387 -5.31 -17.09 -5.53
C ASP A 387 -5.46 -18.33 -6.42
N THR A 388 -6.57 -19.05 -6.29
CA THR A 388 -6.81 -20.27 -7.08
C THR A 388 -7.12 -19.97 -8.55
N VAL A 389 -7.33 -18.70 -8.91
CA VAL A 389 -7.70 -18.28 -10.27
C VAL A 389 -6.50 -17.72 -11.05
N ASP A 390 -5.56 -17.07 -10.36
CA ASP A 390 -4.39 -16.44 -10.97
C ASP A 390 -3.10 -17.04 -10.41
N ASP A 391 -2.41 -17.80 -11.27
CA ASP A 391 -1.13 -18.49 -11.04
C ASP A 391 0.09 -17.61 -11.38
N SER A 392 -0.12 -16.33 -11.66
CA SER A 392 0.95 -15.38 -11.93
C SER A 392 1.89 -15.20 -10.72
N PRO A 393 3.20 -14.98 -10.95
CA PRO A 393 4.17 -14.68 -9.90
C PRO A 393 3.75 -13.50 -9.02
N VAL A 394 4.14 -13.52 -7.74
CA VAL A 394 3.93 -12.35 -6.86
C VAL A 394 5.01 -11.30 -7.12
N TYR A 395 4.66 -10.08 -7.50
CA TYR A 395 5.65 -9.07 -7.87
C TYR A 395 5.88 -8.01 -6.78
N SER A 396 4.85 -7.68 -5.99
CA SER A 396 4.95 -6.72 -4.88
C SER A 396 4.02 -7.07 -3.74
N LEU A 397 4.40 -6.71 -2.51
CA LEU A 397 3.66 -6.98 -1.28
C LEU A 397 3.54 -5.69 -0.47
N LEU A 398 2.32 -5.41 0.02
CA LEU A 398 2.04 -4.28 0.90
C LEU A 398 1.15 -4.74 2.07
N PRO A 399 1.75 -5.05 3.24
CA PRO A 399 1.00 -5.28 4.46
C PRO A 399 0.32 -3.98 4.91
N ILE A 400 -0.98 -4.05 5.22
CA ILE A 400 -1.75 -2.96 5.82
C ILE A 400 -2.04 -3.35 7.25
N GLY A 401 -1.09 -3.00 8.13
CA GLY A 401 -1.08 -3.48 9.51
C GLY A 401 -0.90 -5.01 9.58
N HIS A 402 -1.51 -5.63 10.59
CA HIS A 402 -1.61 -7.09 10.72
C HIS A 402 -2.96 -7.62 10.22
N GLU A 403 -3.77 -6.75 9.61
CA GLU A 403 -5.16 -7.04 9.30
C GLU A 403 -5.35 -7.49 7.84
N ARG A 404 -4.61 -6.86 6.93
CA ARG A 404 -4.82 -7.02 5.49
C ARG A 404 -3.48 -7.08 4.77
N LEU A 405 -3.48 -7.77 3.64
CA LEU A 405 -2.37 -7.81 2.73
C LEU A 405 -2.83 -7.47 1.31
N MET A 406 -2.17 -6.50 0.70
CA MET A 406 -2.27 -6.25 -0.74
C MET A 406 -1.10 -6.88 -1.48
N VAL A 407 -1.41 -7.48 -2.62
CA VAL A 407 -0.45 -8.22 -3.42
C VAL A 407 -0.56 -7.81 -4.88
N GLY A 408 0.54 -7.33 -5.43
CA GLY A 408 0.67 -7.03 -6.85
C GLY A 408 1.06 -8.28 -7.62
N SER A 409 0.25 -8.67 -8.60
CA SER A 409 0.53 -9.81 -9.48
C SER A 409 1.58 -9.44 -10.54
N GLY A 410 2.32 -10.45 -11.00
CA GLY A 410 3.31 -10.39 -12.07
C GLY A 410 2.69 -10.25 -13.46
N ALA A 411 1.38 -10.42 -13.59
CA ALA A 411 0.67 -10.23 -14.85
C ALA A 411 -0.72 -9.61 -14.65
N HIS A 412 -1.35 -9.30 -15.77
CA HIS A 412 -2.75 -8.85 -15.89
C HIS A 412 -3.10 -7.53 -15.19
N GLY A 413 -2.12 -6.81 -14.62
CA GLY A 413 -2.38 -5.62 -13.83
C GLY A 413 -3.25 -5.91 -12.61
N LEU A 414 -3.09 -7.08 -12.00
CA LEU A 414 -3.99 -7.58 -10.97
C LEU A 414 -3.49 -7.21 -9.57
N LEU A 415 -4.38 -6.60 -8.77
CA LEU A 415 -4.18 -6.33 -7.36
C LEU A 415 -5.06 -7.28 -6.52
N LYS A 416 -4.42 -8.09 -5.70
CA LYS A 416 -5.07 -9.10 -4.85
C LYS A 416 -5.16 -8.59 -3.41
N LEU A 417 -6.35 -8.64 -2.81
CA LEU A 417 -6.56 -8.34 -1.38
C LEU A 417 -6.74 -9.64 -0.57
N PHE A 418 -6.08 -9.77 0.58
CA PHE A 418 -6.24 -10.87 1.54
C PHE A 418 -6.54 -10.35 2.95
N ASP A 419 -7.42 -11.04 3.71
CA ASP A 419 -7.59 -10.85 5.17
C ASP A 419 -6.60 -11.70 5.95
N LEU A 420 -5.68 -11.09 6.69
CA LEU A 420 -4.71 -11.83 7.50
C LEU A 420 -5.31 -12.37 8.80
N ARG A 421 -6.45 -11.82 9.26
CA ARG A 421 -7.12 -12.27 10.50
C ARG A 421 -7.89 -13.57 10.34
N VAL A 422 -8.22 -13.97 9.11
CA VAL A 422 -9.02 -15.17 8.86
C VAL A 422 -8.12 -16.39 9.01
N THR A 423 -7.85 -16.76 10.26
CA THR A 423 -7.15 -18.00 10.59
C THR A 423 -8.05 -19.20 10.27
N GLY A 424 -7.54 -20.14 9.45
CA GLY A 424 -8.17 -21.44 9.23
C GLY A 424 -8.94 -21.66 7.93
N ARG A 425 -8.89 -20.76 6.93
CA ARG A 425 -9.54 -20.97 5.60
C ARG A 425 -8.66 -20.80 4.37
N HIS A 426 -7.42 -20.37 4.52
CA HIS A 426 -6.44 -20.36 3.44
C HIS A 426 -5.52 -21.56 3.66
N HIS A 427 -5.38 -22.40 2.63
CA HIS A 427 -4.75 -23.72 2.72
C HIS A 427 -3.44 -23.69 3.53
N VAL A 428 -3.44 -24.41 4.64
CA VAL A 428 -2.28 -25.24 4.98
C VAL A 428 -2.31 -26.34 3.92
N ASP A 429 -1.35 -26.38 3.00
CA ASP A 429 -1.22 -27.48 2.05
C ASP A 429 -1.11 -28.79 2.85
N SER A 430 -2.23 -29.50 2.98
CA SER A 430 -2.38 -30.75 3.72
C SER A 430 -1.84 -31.96 2.95
N ASN A 431 -1.06 -31.74 1.89
CA ASN A 431 -0.48 -32.82 1.08
C ASN A 431 0.92 -33.26 1.52
N ASN A 432 1.60 -32.55 2.42
CA ASN A 432 2.94 -32.96 2.90
C ASN A 432 3.02 -33.33 4.39
N THR A 433 1.92 -33.79 5.00
CA THR A 433 2.03 -34.53 6.27
C THR A 433 1.01 -35.65 6.38
N SER A 434 1.50 -36.88 6.33
CA SER A 434 0.88 -38.03 6.98
C SER A 434 2.01 -38.97 7.45
N PRO A 435 1.83 -39.72 8.56
CA PRO A 435 0.54 -40.14 9.11
C PRO A 435 0.31 -39.85 10.61
N SER A 436 -0.97 -39.97 10.99
CA SER A 436 -1.49 -40.31 12.34
C SER A 436 -1.75 -39.18 13.35
N ILE A 437 -2.94 -38.57 13.27
CA ILE A 437 -3.73 -38.21 14.47
C ILE A 437 -5.19 -38.63 14.20
N PRO A 438 -5.85 -39.40 15.09
CA PRO A 438 -7.15 -40.00 14.80
C PRO A 438 -8.25 -38.96 14.65
N LYS A 439 -9.13 -39.18 13.65
CA LYS A 439 -10.37 -38.44 13.42
C LYS A 439 -11.27 -38.55 14.65
N SER A 440 -11.13 -37.60 15.58
CA SER A 440 -12.08 -37.40 16.67
C SER A 440 -13.30 -36.65 16.11
N ASN A 441 -14.35 -37.41 15.78
CA ASN A 441 -15.72 -36.92 15.71
C ASN A 441 -16.07 -36.19 17.03
N ARG A 442 -15.97 -34.85 17.04
CA ARG A 442 -16.62 -34.01 18.06
C ARG A 442 -17.59 -33.05 17.40
N ARG A 443 -18.78 -33.59 17.09
CA ARG A 443 -20.03 -32.85 17.30
C ARG A 443 -20.10 -32.51 18.80
N ARG A 444 -19.51 -31.39 19.21
CA ARG A 444 -19.88 -30.75 20.48
C ARG A 444 -20.80 -29.58 20.17
N ARG A 445 -22.11 -29.87 20.26
CA ARG A 445 -23.12 -28.87 20.59
C ARG A 445 -22.74 -28.29 21.95
N CYS A 446 -22.13 -27.11 21.97
CA CYS A 446 -22.11 -26.26 23.15
C CYS A 446 -23.16 -25.17 22.94
N SER A 447 -24.32 -25.36 23.57
CA SER A 447 -25.39 -24.39 23.70
C SER A 447 -24.98 -23.31 24.70
N ASN A 448 -24.55 -22.15 24.22
CA ASN A 448 -24.60 -20.91 25.00
C ASN A 448 -25.57 -19.95 24.31
N SER A 449 -26.83 -20.00 24.74
CA SER A 449 -27.99 -19.34 24.13
C SER A 449 -28.19 -17.87 24.55
N ILE A 450 -27.13 -17.13 24.93
CA ILE A 450 -27.25 -15.74 25.41
C ILE A 450 -26.67 -14.71 24.40
N VAL A 451 -25.99 -15.14 23.33
CA VAL A 451 -25.39 -14.23 22.33
C VAL A 451 -26.23 -14.07 21.05
N ARG A 452 -27.46 -14.60 21.00
CA ARG A 452 -28.34 -14.45 19.82
C ARG A 452 -29.09 -13.10 19.73
N GLY A 453 -28.93 -12.21 20.71
CA GLY A 453 -29.64 -10.91 20.77
C GLY A 453 -28.95 -9.72 20.08
N LEU A 454 -27.76 -9.89 19.50
CA LEU A 454 -27.04 -8.82 18.80
C LEU A 454 -26.69 -9.23 17.36
N GLN A 455 -27.66 -9.79 16.63
CA GLN A 455 -27.57 -9.90 15.17
C GLN A 455 -27.73 -8.49 14.56
N LEU A 456 -26.64 -7.71 14.58
CA LEU A 456 -26.40 -6.77 13.50
C LEU A 456 -26.29 -7.61 12.22
N ASN A 457 -26.94 -7.15 11.14
CA ASN A 457 -26.98 -7.77 9.81
C ASN A 457 -25.57 -7.97 9.22
N LEU A 458 -24.81 -8.92 9.76
CA LEU A 458 -23.57 -9.43 9.19
C LEU A 458 -23.96 -10.47 8.14
N PRO A 459 -23.50 -10.34 6.89
CA PRO A 459 -23.74 -11.36 5.86
C PRO A 459 -23.32 -12.75 6.35
N PRO A 460 -24.03 -13.82 5.95
CA PRO A 460 -23.71 -15.17 6.39
C PRO A 460 -22.44 -15.65 5.71
N GLY A 461 -21.32 -15.66 6.45
CA GLY A 461 -20.03 -16.21 6.02
C GLY A 461 -18.91 -15.15 5.99
N PRO A 462 -17.64 -15.56 6.18
CA PRO A 462 -16.52 -14.63 6.00
C PRO A 462 -16.54 -14.10 4.56
N PRO A 463 -16.33 -12.79 4.36
CA PRO A 463 -16.32 -12.20 3.04
C PRO A 463 -15.27 -12.88 2.18
N LYS A 464 -15.65 -13.32 0.97
CA LYS A 464 -14.70 -13.81 -0.03
C LYS A 464 -13.75 -12.68 -0.41
N ASP A 465 -12.47 -13.03 -0.57
CA ASP A 465 -11.45 -12.12 -1.04
C ASP A 465 -11.67 -11.76 -2.52
N ILE A 466 -11.08 -10.64 -2.96
CA ILE A 466 -11.24 -10.12 -4.32
C ILE A 466 -9.91 -9.82 -4.99
N SER A 467 -9.91 -9.90 -6.31
CA SER A 467 -8.80 -9.53 -7.17
C SER A 467 -9.26 -8.47 -8.18
N ILE A 468 -8.63 -7.30 -8.15
CA ILE A 468 -9.01 -6.10 -8.91
C ILE A 468 -8.07 -5.94 -10.11
N PHE A 469 -8.62 -5.74 -11.29
CA PHE A 469 -7.87 -5.39 -12.48
C PHE A 469 -7.65 -3.87 -12.53
N LEU A 470 -6.39 -3.44 -12.54
CA LEU A 470 -5.98 -2.04 -12.72
C LEU A 470 -5.83 -1.67 -14.20
N SER A 471 -6.57 -2.36 -15.06
CA SER A 471 -6.43 -2.30 -16.51
C SER A 471 -7.46 -1.34 -17.11
N ASP A 472 -7.29 -0.04 -16.89
CA ASP A 472 -8.11 0.97 -17.57
C ASP A 472 -7.37 1.59 -18.77
N ARG A 473 -8.11 2.21 -19.68
CA ARG A 473 -7.61 2.90 -20.87
C ARG A 473 -6.70 4.03 -20.41
N GLN A 474 -5.39 3.89 -20.61
CA GLN A 474 -4.45 5.00 -20.38
C GLN A 474 -4.96 6.25 -21.10
N SER A 475 -5.15 7.33 -20.35
CA SER A 475 -5.48 8.64 -20.91
C SER A 475 -4.35 9.09 -21.84
N GLU A 476 -4.71 9.70 -22.95
CA GLU A 476 -3.79 10.05 -24.02
C GLU A 476 -2.74 11.07 -23.56
N ASN A 477 -1.47 10.71 -23.60
CA ASN A 477 -0.39 11.68 -23.70
C ASN A 477 -0.51 12.38 -25.08
N ARG A 478 -1.22 13.53 -25.11
CA ARG A 478 -1.66 14.28 -26.31
C ARG A 478 -0.56 14.84 -27.22
N ASN A 479 0.72 14.56 -26.95
CA ASN A 479 1.83 15.15 -27.71
C ASN A 479 2.33 14.32 -28.91
N ASN A 480 1.72 13.18 -29.21
CA ASN A 480 2.05 12.39 -30.42
C ASN A 480 0.82 12.17 -31.31
N THR A 481 0.42 13.22 -32.04
CA THR A 481 -0.78 13.26 -32.90
C THR A 481 -0.65 12.52 -34.24
N ARG A 482 0.28 11.58 -34.42
CA ARG A 482 0.46 10.95 -35.75
C ARG A 482 0.50 9.42 -35.83
N LEU A 483 0.42 8.67 -34.74
CA LEU A 483 0.42 7.20 -34.85
C LEU A 483 -0.64 6.53 -33.97
N GLN A 484 -1.70 6.14 -34.69
CA GLN A 484 -2.56 4.98 -34.50
C GLN A 484 -3.78 5.09 -33.56
N ARG A 485 -4.90 5.25 -34.27
CA ARG A 485 -6.31 5.04 -33.91
C ARG A 485 -6.66 3.53 -33.92
N THR A 486 -5.78 2.70 -33.36
CA THR A 486 -6.02 1.27 -33.08
C THR A 486 -6.24 1.14 -31.58
N LEU A 487 -7.29 0.42 -31.17
CA LEU A 487 -7.62 0.16 -29.75
C LEU A 487 -6.36 -0.30 -29.00
N LYS A 488 -5.72 0.59 -28.22
CA LYS A 488 -4.55 0.22 -27.46
C LYS A 488 -4.93 -0.91 -26.49
N PRO A 489 -4.13 -1.99 -26.40
CA PRO A 489 -4.42 -3.10 -25.52
C PRO A 489 -4.44 -2.61 -24.07
N ARG A 490 -5.43 -3.09 -23.30
CA ARG A 490 -5.49 -2.88 -21.85
C ARG A 490 -4.17 -3.32 -21.21
N TYR A 491 -3.75 -2.60 -20.18
CA TYR A 491 -2.56 -2.99 -19.42
C TYR A 491 -2.70 -4.42 -18.89
N ARG A 492 -1.68 -5.25 -19.13
CA ARG A 492 -1.62 -6.66 -18.67
C ARG A 492 -0.27 -7.01 -18.03
N GLY A 493 0.49 -6.00 -17.61
CA GLY A 493 1.81 -6.21 -17.01
C GLY A 493 1.78 -6.40 -15.49
N PRO A 494 2.97 -6.40 -14.85
CA PRO A 494 3.13 -6.53 -13.41
C PRO A 494 2.74 -5.28 -12.61
N VAL A 495 2.28 -5.47 -11.39
CA VAL A 495 2.23 -4.40 -10.38
C VAL A 495 3.61 -4.31 -9.70
N TYR A 496 4.41 -3.31 -10.05
CA TYR A 496 5.83 -3.24 -9.70
C TYR A 496 6.10 -2.87 -8.25
N THR A 497 5.38 -1.88 -7.74
CA THR A 497 5.57 -1.36 -6.39
C THR A 497 4.26 -0.82 -5.84
N MET A 498 4.19 -0.74 -4.53
CA MET A 498 3.07 -0.13 -3.82
C MET A 498 3.60 0.65 -2.62
N SER A 499 2.94 1.75 -2.25
CA SER A 499 3.26 2.50 -1.05
C SER A 499 2.00 2.93 -0.30
N LEU A 500 2.11 2.98 1.02
CA LEU A 500 1.07 3.42 1.94
C LEU A 500 1.61 4.59 2.77
N PRO A 501 1.06 5.81 2.63
CA PRO A 501 1.63 7.00 3.28
C PRO A 501 1.65 6.93 4.82
N SER A 502 0.65 6.29 5.42
CA SER A 502 0.63 6.05 6.87
C SER A 502 -0.18 4.81 7.22
N PRO A 503 0.05 4.19 8.40
CA PRO A 503 -0.79 3.11 8.91
C PRO A 503 -2.27 3.49 9.03
N THR A 504 -2.60 4.78 9.11
CA THR A 504 -3.97 5.31 9.16
C THR A 504 -4.52 5.77 7.81
N SER A 505 -3.69 5.88 6.76
CA SER A 505 -4.13 6.42 5.47
C SER A 505 -5.14 5.50 4.79
N SER A 506 -6.17 6.09 4.20
CA SER A 506 -7.13 5.40 3.34
C SER A 506 -6.72 5.43 1.86
N THR A 507 -5.58 6.04 1.56
CA THR A 507 -5.01 6.15 0.23
C THR A 507 -3.78 5.26 0.12
N LEU A 508 -3.61 4.61 -1.02
CA LEU A 508 -2.38 3.91 -1.35
C LEU A 508 -2.00 4.17 -2.81
N TYR A 509 -0.73 4.00 -3.12
CA TYR A 509 -0.19 4.21 -4.45
C TYR A 509 0.30 2.90 -5.05
N VAL A 510 0.08 2.73 -6.35
CA VAL A 510 0.43 1.53 -7.11
C VAL A 510 1.20 1.92 -8.36
N GLY A 511 2.36 1.32 -8.56
CA GLY A 511 3.21 1.54 -9.74
C GLY A 511 2.99 0.47 -10.81
N LEU A 512 2.54 0.90 -11.99
CA LEU A 512 2.44 0.08 -13.20
C LEU A 512 3.46 0.56 -14.24
N VAL A 513 3.60 -0.12 -15.37
CA VAL A 513 4.53 0.38 -16.43
C VAL A 513 4.13 1.79 -16.84
N ASN A 514 5.08 2.72 -16.76
CA ASN A 514 4.95 4.13 -17.12
C ASN A 514 3.92 4.96 -16.33
N THR A 515 3.33 4.45 -15.24
CA THR A 515 2.26 5.18 -14.56
C THR A 515 2.15 4.81 -13.08
N VAL A 516 1.64 5.77 -12.31
CA VAL A 516 1.29 5.61 -10.90
C VAL A 516 -0.21 5.79 -10.77
N MET A 517 -0.87 4.87 -10.09
CA MET A 517 -2.28 4.96 -9.74
C MET A 517 -2.43 5.18 -8.23
N ARG A 518 -3.33 6.08 -7.86
CA ARG A 518 -3.81 6.29 -6.50
C ARG A 518 -5.09 5.48 -6.31
N LEU A 519 -5.14 4.64 -5.27
CA LEU A 519 -6.35 3.93 -4.86
C LEU A 519 -6.84 4.49 -3.53
N ASP A 520 -8.07 4.97 -3.50
CA ASP A 520 -8.72 5.50 -2.32
C ASP A 520 -9.77 4.51 -1.81
N MET A 521 -9.60 4.04 -0.57
CA MET A 521 -10.50 3.10 0.10
C MET A 521 -11.66 3.85 0.72
N VAL A 522 -12.72 4.05 -0.05
CA VAL A 522 -13.91 4.79 0.37
C VAL A 522 -15.19 4.27 -0.27
N GLY A 523 -16.23 4.10 0.55
CA GLY A 523 -17.59 3.75 0.12
C GLY A 523 -18.31 4.90 -0.56
N THR A 524 -19.21 4.58 -1.50
CA THR A 524 -20.14 5.56 -2.08
C THR A 524 -21.04 6.14 -1.01
N ASP A 525 -21.54 5.31 -0.09
CA ASP A 525 -22.32 5.75 1.08
C ASP A 525 -21.53 6.69 2.00
N ASP A 526 -20.22 6.44 2.15
CA ASP A 526 -19.33 7.27 2.98
C ASP A 526 -19.05 8.65 2.34
N LEU A 527 -19.18 8.77 1.02
CA LEU A 527 -19.05 10.01 0.26
C LEU A 527 -20.39 10.76 0.13
N CYS A 528 -21.51 10.04 0.15
CA CYS A 528 -22.85 10.61 0.05
C CYS A 528 -23.48 10.91 1.41
N ALA A 529 -22.88 10.46 2.52
CA ALA A 529 -23.30 10.84 3.86
C ALA A 529 -23.33 12.38 3.96
N ALA A 530 -24.51 12.94 4.29
CA ALA A 530 -24.77 14.38 4.26
C ALA A 530 -23.66 15.17 4.98
N GLY A 531 -23.04 16.11 4.26
CA GLY A 531 -22.06 17.03 4.84
C GLY A 531 -22.77 18.08 5.70
N ASP A 532 -22.44 18.16 6.98
CA ASP A 532 -22.94 19.18 7.91
C ASP A 532 -22.30 20.58 7.67
N ASN A 533 -21.46 20.73 6.65
CA ASN A 533 -20.63 21.92 6.47
C ASN A 533 -21.17 22.85 5.37
N LYS A 534 -21.02 24.17 5.61
CA LYS A 534 -21.38 25.26 4.67
C LYS A 534 -20.72 25.14 3.27
N SER A 535 -19.67 24.33 3.13
CA SER A 535 -18.96 24.05 1.87
C SER A 535 -19.53 22.90 1.04
N GLY A 536 -20.54 22.16 1.54
CA GLY A 536 -21.16 21.03 0.84
C GLY A 536 -20.31 19.75 0.73
N LEU A 537 -19.05 19.77 1.21
CA LEU A 537 -18.16 18.61 1.26
C LEU A 537 -18.25 17.90 2.62
N ASN A 538 -18.27 16.57 2.62
CA ASN A 538 -18.30 15.76 3.84
C ASN A 538 -16.88 15.39 4.33
N TRP A 539 -16.78 14.86 5.54
CA TRP A 539 -15.47 14.52 6.15
C TRP A 539 -14.63 13.59 5.25
N SER A 540 -15.25 12.59 4.63
CA SER A 540 -14.57 11.61 3.78
C SER A 540 -13.98 12.26 2.53
N SER A 541 -14.72 13.17 1.88
CA SER A 541 -14.25 13.87 0.68
C SER A 541 -13.10 14.83 1.01
N LEU A 542 -13.16 15.52 2.14
CA LEU A 542 -12.07 16.37 2.66
C LEU A 542 -10.83 15.53 3.00
N ASN A 543 -11.01 14.42 3.72
CA ASN A 543 -9.92 13.55 4.17
C ASN A 543 -9.11 12.94 3.03
N LEU A 544 -9.78 12.62 1.93
CA LEU A 544 -9.15 12.07 0.73
C LEU A 544 -8.79 13.16 -0.28
N SER A 545 -9.19 14.40 -0.02
CA SER A 545 -9.17 15.50 -0.99
C SER A 545 -9.58 15.01 -2.38
N LEU A 546 -10.76 14.38 -2.45
CA LEU A 546 -11.36 13.98 -3.71
C LEU A 546 -11.98 15.25 -4.30
N PRO A 547 -11.37 15.89 -5.32
CA PRO A 547 -12.07 16.94 -6.03
C PRO A 547 -13.27 16.28 -6.69
N LEU A 548 -14.45 16.50 -6.11
CA LEU A 548 -15.68 15.92 -6.62
C LEU A 548 -16.20 16.72 -7.85
N ASP A 549 -15.40 17.64 -8.37
CA ASP A 549 -15.77 18.49 -9.48
C ASP A 549 -15.71 17.70 -10.79
N ALA A 550 -16.89 17.51 -11.39
CA ALA A 550 -17.07 16.94 -12.73
C ALA A 550 -16.33 17.72 -13.86
N LYS A 551 -15.73 18.86 -13.55
CA LYS A 551 -14.88 19.67 -14.45
C LYS A 551 -13.40 19.29 -14.41
N ALA A 552 -13.00 18.31 -13.60
CA ALA A 552 -11.63 17.79 -13.60
C ALA A 552 -11.24 17.34 -15.02
N SER A 553 -10.01 17.64 -15.43
CA SER A 553 -9.53 17.29 -16.77
C SER A 553 -9.60 15.76 -16.97
N PRO A 554 -9.80 15.26 -18.20
CA PRO A 554 -10.05 13.84 -18.47
C PRO A 554 -9.02 12.87 -17.88
N GLY A 555 -7.76 13.31 -17.65
CA GLY A 555 -6.71 12.51 -17.01
C GLY A 555 -6.87 12.30 -15.50
N HIS A 556 -7.74 13.05 -14.83
CA HIS A 556 -7.93 13.03 -13.38
C HIS A 556 -9.29 12.45 -12.96
N GLN A 557 -10.06 11.93 -13.91
CA GLN A 557 -11.32 11.25 -13.62
C GLN A 557 -11.05 9.89 -12.94
N PRO A 558 -11.94 9.46 -12.04
CA PRO A 558 -11.91 8.10 -11.50
C PRO A 558 -11.94 7.06 -12.63
N ALA A 559 -11.02 6.10 -12.57
CA ALA A 559 -10.97 4.95 -13.47
C ALA A 559 -12.05 3.93 -13.07
N ASP A 560 -12.71 3.35 -14.07
CA ASP A 560 -13.68 2.29 -13.86
C ASP A 560 -12.95 0.96 -13.68
N LEU A 561 -13.13 0.33 -12.52
CA LEU A 561 -12.46 -0.92 -12.19
C LEU A 561 -13.30 -2.14 -12.58
N SER A 562 -12.60 -3.24 -12.80
CA SER A 562 -13.22 -4.57 -12.84
C SER A 562 -12.53 -5.46 -11.82
N CYS A 563 -13.25 -6.44 -11.29
CA CYS A 563 -12.67 -7.41 -10.38
C CYS A 563 -13.33 -8.78 -10.54
N TYR A 564 -12.74 -9.78 -9.92
CA TYR A 564 -13.44 -11.01 -9.62
C TYR A 564 -13.41 -11.29 -8.12
N GLU A 565 -14.49 -11.88 -7.64
CA GLU A 565 -14.54 -12.50 -6.33
C GLU A 565 -13.94 -13.90 -6.42
N ARG A 566 -12.98 -14.20 -5.54
CA ARG A 566 -12.32 -15.49 -5.52
C ARG A 566 -13.30 -16.58 -5.09
N PRO A 567 -13.29 -17.74 -5.76
CA PRO A 567 -14.06 -18.89 -5.30
C PRO A 567 -13.48 -19.42 -3.97
N PHE A 568 -14.23 -20.26 -3.25
CA PHE A 568 -13.62 -20.91 -2.10
C PHE A 568 -12.53 -21.85 -2.60
N PRO A 569 -11.48 -22.10 -1.81
CA PRO A 569 -10.43 -23.03 -2.24
C PRO A 569 -10.99 -24.42 -2.57
N GLU A 570 -12.02 -24.86 -1.83
CA GLU A 570 -12.75 -26.12 -2.04
C GLU A 570 -13.45 -26.21 -3.42
N ASP A 571 -13.75 -25.06 -4.03
CA ASP A 571 -14.44 -25.00 -5.32
C ASP A 571 -13.47 -25.23 -6.51
N ASN A 572 -12.16 -25.37 -6.27
CA ASN A 572 -11.11 -25.58 -7.28
C ASN A 572 -11.23 -24.62 -8.48
N GLY A 573 -11.38 -23.33 -8.20
CA GLY A 573 -11.52 -22.31 -9.24
C GLY A 573 -12.91 -22.21 -9.89
N ARG A 574 -13.89 -23.04 -9.51
CA ARG A 574 -15.27 -22.97 -10.02
C ARG A 574 -16.07 -21.89 -9.28
N GLY A 575 -17.01 -21.24 -9.95
CA GLY A 575 -17.89 -20.25 -9.33
C GLY A 575 -17.30 -18.85 -9.19
N ILE A 576 -16.32 -18.51 -10.05
CA ILE A 576 -15.77 -17.15 -10.16
C ILE A 576 -16.90 -16.20 -10.56
N ARG A 577 -17.01 -15.07 -9.85
CA ARG A 577 -17.97 -14.00 -10.18
C ARG A 577 -17.20 -12.75 -10.59
N LEU A 578 -17.50 -12.26 -11.79
CA LEU A 578 -16.89 -11.05 -12.36
C LEU A 578 -17.78 -9.84 -12.09
N PHE A 579 -17.18 -8.74 -11.67
CA PHE A 579 -17.85 -7.48 -11.39
C PHE A 579 -17.16 -6.33 -12.10
N VAL A 580 -17.94 -5.31 -12.42
CA VAL A 580 -17.47 -4.05 -13.01
C VAL A 580 -18.05 -2.89 -12.21
N GLN A 581 -17.31 -1.79 -12.08
CA GLN A 581 -17.81 -0.56 -11.47
C GLN A 581 -18.66 0.23 -12.47
N LYS A 582 -19.78 0.79 -11.98
CA LYS A 582 -20.50 1.87 -12.64
C LYS A 582 -19.64 3.15 -12.59
N PRO A 583 -19.71 4.03 -13.61
CA PRO A 583 -19.02 5.30 -13.58
C PRO A 583 -19.30 6.06 -12.29
N PHE A 584 -18.27 6.62 -11.67
CA PHE A 584 -18.35 7.24 -10.35
C PHE A 584 -19.50 8.25 -10.23
N TRP A 585 -19.74 9.06 -11.27
CA TRP A 585 -20.77 10.10 -11.34
C TRP A 585 -22.19 9.61 -11.68
N SER A 586 -22.34 8.34 -12.09
CA SER A 586 -23.63 7.78 -12.53
C SER A 586 -24.52 7.31 -11.40
N SER A 587 -24.00 7.25 -10.16
CA SER A 587 -24.69 6.65 -9.01
C SER A 587 -25.82 7.52 -8.44
N SER A 588 -26.01 8.76 -8.92
CA SER A 588 -26.84 9.76 -8.25
C SER A 588 -28.30 9.83 -8.73
N ILE A 589 -28.70 9.17 -9.84
CA ILE A 589 -29.99 9.53 -10.47
C ILE A 589 -31.04 8.41 -10.54
N VAL A 590 -30.71 7.13 -10.72
CA VAL A 590 -31.74 6.06 -10.62
C VAL A 590 -31.07 4.72 -10.27
N THR A 591 -31.17 4.26 -9.03
CA THR A 591 -30.86 2.87 -8.68
C THR A 591 -32.16 2.09 -8.59
N HIS A 592 -32.40 1.18 -9.55
CA HIS A 592 -33.35 0.11 -9.33
C HIS A 592 -32.83 -0.75 -8.17
N HIS A 593 -33.66 -1.00 -7.14
CA HIS A 593 -33.30 -1.77 -5.95
C HIS A 593 -32.75 -3.19 -6.25
N ASP A 594 -32.95 -3.70 -7.46
CA ASP A 594 -32.55 -5.05 -7.90
C ASP A 594 -31.05 -5.21 -8.22
N ASP A 595 -30.28 -4.12 -8.35
CA ASP A 595 -28.85 -4.18 -8.72
C ASP A 595 -27.89 -4.24 -7.51
N ASN A 596 -28.38 -4.05 -6.29
CA ASN A 596 -27.52 -3.93 -5.11
C ASN A 596 -27.06 -5.31 -4.61
N ILE A 597 -25.76 -5.58 -4.65
CA ILE A 597 -25.18 -6.84 -4.19
C ILE A 597 -24.86 -6.72 -2.69
N PRO A 598 -25.47 -7.52 -1.81
CA PRO A 598 -25.24 -7.42 -0.38
C PRO A 598 -23.75 -7.53 -0.01
N GLY A 599 -23.26 -6.55 0.75
CA GLY A 599 -21.86 -6.49 1.19
C GLY A 599 -20.88 -5.98 0.13
N TRP A 600 -21.37 -5.36 -0.95
CA TRP A 600 -20.55 -4.66 -1.94
C TRP A 600 -20.91 -3.17 -2.00
N ASP A 601 -19.97 -2.36 -2.45
CA ASP A 601 -20.20 -0.95 -2.79
C ASP A 601 -21.22 -0.87 -3.93
N GLN A 602 -22.10 0.14 -3.88
CA GLN A 602 -23.22 0.28 -4.82
C GLN A 602 -22.78 0.44 -6.28
N ARG A 603 -21.51 0.83 -6.51
CA ARG A 603 -20.94 0.92 -7.86
C ARG A 603 -20.67 -0.44 -8.48
N TRP A 604 -20.49 -1.50 -7.70
CA TRP A 604 -20.24 -2.83 -8.25
C TRP A 604 -21.52 -3.46 -8.76
N PHE A 605 -21.46 -3.99 -9.98
CA PHE A 605 -22.52 -4.80 -10.54
C PHE A 605 -21.92 -5.97 -11.31
N GLN A 606 -22.68 -7.05 -11.41
CA GLN A 606 -22.33 -8.20 -12.25
C GLN A 606 -22.97 -7.99 -13.63
N PRO A 607 -22.19 -7.86 -14.72
CA PRO A 607 -22.75 -7.83 -16.05
C PRO A 607 -23.54 -9.13 -16.30
N SER A 608 -24.85 -9.04 -16.51
CA SER A 608 -25.67 -10.21 -16.80
C SER A 608 -25.27 -10.81 -18.15
N VAL A 609 -24.81 -12.07 -18.17
CA VAL A 609 -24.45 -12.80 -19.40
C VAL A 609 -25.69 -13.06 -20.29
N ASN A 610 -26.91 -12.96 -19.74
CA ASN A 610 -28.17 -13.10 -20.47
C ASN A 610 -29.12 -11.94 -20.17
N ARG A 611 -29.10 -10.90 -21.01
CA ARG A 611 -30.33 -10.17 -21.34
C ARG A 611 -30.34 -10.01 -22.86
N ASN A 612 -31.37 -10.59 -23.49
CA ASN A 612 -31.83 -10.20 -24.82
C ASN A 612 -32.22 -8.72 -24.77
N ILE A 613 -31.24 -7.82 -24.88
CA ILE A 613 -31.46 -6.40 -25.11
C ILE A 613 -31.38 -6.24 -26.62
N LYS A 614 -32.51 -5.93 -27.25
CA LYS A 614 -32.54 -5.52 -28.66
C LYS A 614 -31.57 -4.36 -28.85
N PRO A 615 -30.75 -4.36 -29.91
CA PRO A 615 -29.72 -3.37 -30.12
C PRO A 615 -30.33 -2.10 -30.73
N GLU A 616 -31.11 -1.35 -29.96
CA GLU A 616 -31.40 0.05 -30.32
C GLU A 616 -31.24 0.90 -29.06
N GLU A 617 -30.56 2.04 -29.22
CA GLU A 617 -30.30 3.04 -28.19
C GLU A 617 -29.15 2.76 -27.20
N ARG A 618 -27.93 2.61 -27.73
CA ARG A 618 -26.71 2.93 -26.96
C ARG A 618 -25.60 3.56 -27.80
N TRP A 619 -25.98 4.51 -28.65
CA TRP A 619 -25.05 5.50 -29.23
C TRP A 619 -25.84 6.79 -29.52
N ARG A 620 -25.96 7.65 -28.50
CA ARG A 620 -26.02 9.11 -28.67
C ARG A 620 -25.23 9.75 -27.54
#